data_AF-A0A3B3ZTT1-F1
#
_entry.id   AF-A0A3B3ZTT1-F1
#
_cell.length_a   1.000
_cell.length_b   1.000
_cell.length_c   1.000
_cell.angle_alpha   90.00
_cell.angle_beta   90.00
_cell.angle_gamma   90.00
#
_symmetry.space_group_name_H-M   'P 1'
#
loop_
_entity.id
_entity.type
_entity.pdbx_description
1 polymer ?
#
loop_
_entity_poly.entity_id
_entity_poly.type
_entity_poly.pdbx_seq_one_letter_code
_entity_poly.pdbx_strand_id
1 'polypeptide(L)'
;LEKQLEKFEWQLRTLKEVLSANGNAARAELLKGHAHEEVCALVNSILDKVKTETTADLNVSFEQKSKATSEEHERRVEGQVEALTSELQVYNELKRRVKESTLKRDLKRNIQGMLACECNAHGSPGAFWESEQESLLFVIEMKAEQVEEHRRRLQQMDTLKNQSLEEQLVQELQQNEDLRVRFDNCQSFIRQLSKEQQELKLALDPQLSLNQRLSQEKEQLVFKIRHRDSYPSMHLSA
;
A
#
# COMPACT_ATOMS: atom_id res chain seq x y z
N LEU A 1 15.08 -51.02 -17.73
CA LEU A 1 15.35 -49.62 -17.31
C LEU A 1 14.80 -48.63 -18.33
N GLU A 2 15.14 -48.75 -19.61
CA GLU A 2 14.61 -47.86 -20.69
C GLU A 2 13.09 -47.77 -20.76
N LYS A 3 12.37 -48.90 -20.74
CA LYS A 3 10.88 -48.90 -20.75
C LYS A 3 10.23 -48.19 -19.56
N GLN A 4 10.90 -48.14 -18.41
CA GLN A 4 10.42 -47.41 -17.24
C GLN A 4 10.71 -45.91 -17.38
N LEU A 5 11.87 -45.56 -17.95
CA LEU A 5 12.23 -44.18 -18.25
C LEU A 5 11.25 -43.55 -19.24
N GLU A 6 10.96 -44.24 -20.36
CA GLU A 6 9.99 -43.80 -21.37
C GLU A 6 8.59 -43.58 -20.77
N LYS A 7 8.18 -44.44 -19.83
CA LYS A 7 6.93 -44.31 -19.09
C LYS A 7 6.90 -43.04 -18.24
N PHE A 8 7.96 -42.75 -17.49
CA PHE A 8 8.04 -41.54 -16.67
C PHE A 8 8.11 -40.26 -17.51
N GLU A 9 8.86 -40.28 -18.61
CA GLU A 9 8.95 -39.14 -19.54
C GLU A 9 7.59 -38.81 -20.16
N TRP A 10 6.83 -39.83 -20.54
CA TRP A 10 5.48 -39.65 -21.07
C TRP A 10 4.49 -39.13 -20.01
N GLN A 11 4.57 -39.66 -18.78
CA GLN A 11 3.78 -39.17 -17.64
C GLN A 11 4.08 -37.68 -17.34
N LEU A 12 5.35 -37.29 -17.33
CA LEU A 12 5.76 -35.89 -17.10
C LEU A 12 5.29 -34.95 -18.21
N ARG A 13 5.38 -35.38 -19.47
CA ARG A 13 4.89 -34.59 -20.63
C ARG A 13 3.39 -34.34 -20.52
N THR A 14 2.62 -35.39 -20.24
CA THR A 14 1.16 -35.28 -20.11
C THR A 14 0.77 -34.41 -18.92
N LEU A 15 1.45 -34.56 -17.77
CA LEU A 15 1.21 -33.72 -16.59
C LEU A 15 1.46 -32.23 -16.91
N LYS A 16 2.53 -31.93 -17.64
CA LYS A 16 2.85 -30.56 -18.06
C LYS A 16 1.77 -29.97 -18.97
N GLU A 17 1.24 -30.76 -19.90
CA GLU A 17 0.15 -30.34 -20.79
C GLU A 17 -1.15 -30.09 -20.01
N VAL A 18 -1.51 -30.95 -19.07
CA VAL A 18 -2.70 -30.78 -18.21
C VAL A 18 -2.59 -29.52 -17.35
N LEU A 19 -1.44 -29.26 -16.75
CA LEU A 19 -1.20 -28.06 -15.94
C LEU A 19 -1.22 -26.78 -16.79
N SER A 20 -0.81 -26.86 -18.05
CA SER A 20 -0.76 -25.73 -18.98
C SER A 20 -2.08 -25.48 -19.72
N ALA A 21 -2.96 -26.49 -19.81
CA ALA A 21 -4.22 -26.39 -20.51
C ALA A 21 -5.15 -25.38 -19.83
N ASN A 22 -5.85 -24.60 -20.64
CA ASN A 22 -6.79 -23.60 -20.16
C ASN A 22 -8.21 -24.18 -20.14
N GLY A 23 -8.85 -24.13 -18.97
CA GLY A 23 -10.22 -24.62 -18.79
C GLY A 23 -10.34 -26.12 -18.50
N ASN A 24 -11.43 -26.48 -17.81
CA ASN A 24 -11.64 -27.84 -17.30
C ASN A 24 -11.90 -28.88 -18.40
N ALA A 25 -12.54 -28.48 -19.51
CA ALA A 25 -12.86 -29.40 -20.61
C ALA A 25 -11.58 -29.93 -21.29
N ALA A 26 -10.64 -29.03 -21.61
CA ALA A 26 -9.36 -29.39 -22.22
C ALA A 26 -8.50 -30.28 -21.30
N ARG A 27 -8.49 -29.99 -19.99
CA ARG A 27 -7.79 -30.80 -18.98
C ARG A 27 -8.39 -32.20 -18.85
N ALA A 28 -9.71 -32.33 -18.90
CA ALA A 28 -10.41 -33.60 -18.80
C ALA A 28 -10.17 -34.51 -20.02
N GLU A 29 -10.06 -33.94 -21.22
CA GLU A 29 -9.72 -34.71 -22.43
C GLU A 29 -8.29 -35.26 -22.38
N LEU A 30 -7.31 -34.46 -21.94
CA LEU A 30 -5.92 -34.90 -21.79
C LEU A 30 -5.76 -36.04 -20.78
N LEU A 31 -6.58 -36.05 -19.72
CA LEU A 31 -6.56 -37.10 -18.71
C LEU A 31 -7.23 -38.41 -19.16
N LYS A 32 -8.20 -38.36 -20.10
CA LYS A 32 -8.86 -39.56 -20.65
C LYS A 32 -7.92 -40.45 -21.49
N GLY A 33 -6.91 -39.85 -22.12
CA GLY A 33 -5.92 -40.58 -22.94
C GLY A 33 -4.81 -41.25 -22.13
N HIS A 34 -4.80 -41.09 -20.80
CA HIS A 34 -3.68 -41.50 -19.98
C HIS A 34 -3.84 -42.93 -19.43
N ALA A 35 -2.94 -43.85 -19.84
CA ALA A 35 -3.01 -45.27 -19.47
C ALA A 35 -2.72 -45.58 -17.99
N HIS A 36 -2.31 -44.59 -17.19
CA HIS A 36 -2.02 -44.76 -15.76
C HIS A 36 -3.13 -44.18 -14.90
N GLU A 37 -4.01 -45.06 -14.44
CA GLU A 37 -5.22 -44.72 -13.70
C GLU A 37 -4.91 -44.01 -12.36
N GLU A 38 -3.87 -44.45 -11.65
CA GLU A 38 -3.45 -43.87 -10.37
C GLU A 38 -3.00 -42.41 -10.47
N VAL A 39 -2.30 -42.04 -11.56
CA VAL A 39 -1.82 -40.66 -11.78
C VAL A 39 -3.00 -39.75 -12.09
N CYS A 40 -3.97 -40.23 -12.90
CA CYS A 40 -5.18 -39.48 -13.21
C CYS A 40 -6.05 -39.28 -11.96
N ALA A 41 -6.19 -40.30 -11.13
CA ALA A 41 -6.92 -40.23 -9.87
C ALA A 41 -6.30 -39.18 -8.92
N LEU A 42 -4.97 -39.18 -8.77
CA LEU A 42 -4.27 -38.19 -7.95
C LEU A 42 -4.44 -36.77 -8.49
N VAL A 43 -4.29 -36.56 -9.81
CA VAL A 43 -4.45 -35.24 -10.43
C VAL A 43 -5.87 -34.71 -10.27
N ASN A 44 -6.90 -35.56 -10.46
CA ASN A 44 -8.29 -35.16 -10.23
C ASN A 44 -8.56 -34.82 -8.76
N SER A 45 -8.03 -35.62 -7.82
CA SER A 45 -8.18 -35.35 -6.39
C SER A 45 -7.54 -34.02 -5.98
N ILE A 46 -6.34 -33.72 -6.49
CA ILE A 46 -5.68 -32.43 -6.25
C ILE A 46 -6.50 -31.29 -6.88
N LEU A 47 -7.01 -31.47 -8.09
CA LEU A 47 -7.81 -30.45 -8.78
C LEU A 47 -9.11 -30.16 -8.01
N ASP A 48 -9.81 -31.19 -7.55
CA ASP A 48 -11.02 -31.05 -6.74
C ASP A 48 -10.71 -30.34 -5.42
N LYS A 49 -9.63 -30.73 -4.74
CA LYS A 49 -9.22 -30.08 -3.50
C LYS A 49 -8.91 -28.60 -3.72
N VAL A 50 -8.05 -28.28 -4.69
CA VAL A 50 -7.71 -26.90 -5.06
C VAL A 50 -8.95 -26.11 -5.43
N LYS A 51 -9.87 -26.68 -6.21
CA LYS A 51 -11.13 -26.03 -6.59
C LYS A 51 -12.01 -25.75 -5.39
N THR A 52 -12.18 -26.71 -4.48
CA THR A 52 -12.99 -26.52 -3.26
C THR A 52 -12.39 -25.47 -2.34
N GLU A 53 -11.08 -25.52 -2.11
CA GLU A 53 -10.35 -24.58 -1.25
C GLU A 53 -10.38 -23.16 -1.84
N THR A 54 -10.07 -23.02 -3.14
CA THR A 54 -10.15 -21.72 -3.84
C THR A 54 -11.57 -21.15 -3.83
N THR A 55 -12.60 -22.00 -3.99
CA THR A 55 -14.00 -21.54 -3.96
C THR A 55 -14.39 -21.11 -2.55
N ALA A 56 -13.97 -21.85 -1.51
CA ALA A 56 -14.22 -21.49 -0.13
C ALA A 56 -13.55 -20.16 0.24
N ASP A 57 -12.28 -19.98 -0.14
CA ASP A 57 -11.52 -18.75 0.10
C ASP A 57 -12.16 -17.54 -0.60
N LEU A 58 -12.55 -17.70 -1.87
CA LEU A 58 -13.26 -16.65 -2.61
C LEU A 58 -14.59 -16.30 -1.96
N ASN A 59 -15.34 -17.29 -1.47
CA ASN A 59 -16.64 -17.07 -0.84
C ASN A 59 -16.48 -16.32 0.50
N VAL A 60 -15.50 -16.70 1.32
CA VAL A 60 -15.16 -15.99 2.57
C VAL A 60 -14.72 -14.55 2.26
N SER A 61 -13.84 -14.35 1.28
CA SER A 61 -13.40 -13.02 0.87
C SER A 61 -14.55 -12.15 0.37
N PHE A 62 -15.46 -12.72 -0.43
CA PHE A 62 -16.65 -12.03 -0.92
C PHE A 62 -17.59 -11.63 0.23
N GLU A 63 -17.87 -12.54 1.16
CA GLU A 63 -18.74 -12.30 2.30
C GLU A 63 -18.15 -11.22 3.23
N GLN A 64 -16.86 -11.31 3.54
CA GLN A 64 -16.15 -10.28 4.32
C GLN A 64 -16.19 -8.92 3.63
N LYS A 65 -15.92 -8.86 2.32
CA LYS A 65 -15.93 -7.60 1.56
C LYS A 65 -17.33 -7.00 1.48
N SER A 66 -18.34 -7.82 1.21
CA SER A 66 -19.75 -7.41 1.21
C SER A 66 -20.15 -6.82 2.56
N LYS A 67 -19.86 -7.53 3.65
CA LYS A 67 -20.16 -7.10 5.01
C LYS A 67 -19.44 -5.78 5.36
N ALA A 68 -18.14 -5.68 5.09
CA ALA A 68 -17.37 -4.47 5.36
C ALA A 68 -17.91 -3.25 4.60
N THR A 69 -18.28 -3.41 3.31
CA THR A 69 -18.88 -2.32 2.54
C THR A 69 -20.26 -1.92 3.06
N SER A 70 -21.07 -2.88 3.49
CA SER A 70 -22.37 -2.60 4.10
C SER A 70 -22.23 -1.82 5.41
N GLU A 71 -21.33 -2.26 6.29
CA GLU A 71 -21.06 -1.59 7.58
C GLU A 71 -20.46 -0.20 7.40
N GLU A 72 -19.63 0.02 6.37
CA GLU A 72 -19.11 1.35 6.03
C GLU A 72 -20.22 2.28 5.53
N HIS A 73 -21.09 1.78 4.65
CA HIS A 73 -22.24 2.55 4.18
C HIS A 73 -23.21 2.88 5.31
N GLU A 74 -23.50 1.93 6.20
CA GLU A 74 -24.34 2.12 7.37
C GLU A 74 -23.77 3.21 8.29
N ARG A 75 -22.49 3.09 8.71
CA ARG A 75 -21.82 4.11 9.53
C ARG A 75 -21.83 5.50 8.89
N ARG A 76 -21.65 5.57 7.56
CA ARG A 76 -21.69 6.85 6.84
C ARG A 76 -23.08 7.47 6.85
N VAL A 77 -24.12 6.66 6.65
CA VAL A 77 -25.51 7.13 6.69
C VAL A 77 -25.90 7.55 8.10
N GLU A 78 -25.54 6.77 9.12
CA GLU A 78 -25.76 7.12 10.53
C GLU A 78 -25.09 8.45 10.88
N GLY A 79 -23.82 8.65 10.51
CA GLY A 79 -23.13 9.91 10.72
C GLY A 79 -23.80 11.11 10.01
N GLN A 80 -24.34 10.92 8.81
CA GLN A 80 -25.09 11.96 8.11
C GLN A 80 -26.42 12.28 8.80
N VAL A 81 -27.13 11.26 9.27
CA VAL A 81 -28.39 11.43 10.01
C VAL A 81 -28.15 12.17 11.32
N GLU A 82 -27.10 11.84 12.07
CA GLU A 82 -26.73 12.52 13.32
C GLU A 82 -26.36 13.99 13.10
N ALA A 83 -25.57 14.28 12.06
CA ALA A 83 -25.19 15.64 11.70
C ALA A 83 -26.42 16.50 11.33
N LEU A 84 -27.28 15.99 10.44
CA LEU A 84 -28.52 16.67 10.05
C LEU A 84 -29.49 16.86 11.23
N THR A 85 -29.56 15.87 12.13
CA THR A 85 -30.39 15.96 13.33
C THR A 85 -29.90 17.08 14.25
N SER A 86 -28.60 17.20 14.43
CA SER A 86 -27.98 18.27 15.23
C SER A 86 -28.19 19.65 14.60
N GLU A 87 -28.04 19.77 13.27
CA GLU A 87 -28.31 21.02 12.54
C GLU A 87 -29.78 21.44 12.67
N LEU A 88 -30.72 20.49 12.54
CA LEU A 88 -32.15 20.73 12.73
C LEU A 88 -32.47 21.18 14.16
N GLN A 89 -31.81 20.63 15.18
CA GLN A 89 -31.98 21.07 16.57
C GLN A 89 -31.54 22.53 16.75
N VAL A 90 -30.37 22.91 16.22
CA VAL A 90 -29.86 24.29 16.27
C VAL A 90 -30.81 25.25 15.56
N TYR A 91 -31.27 24.89 14.35
CA TYR A 91 -32.22 25.70 13.60
C TYR A 91 -33.54 25.89 14.35
N ASN A 92 -34.08 24.83 14.95
CA ASN A 92 -35.33 24.91 15.72
C ASN A 92 -35.18 25.77 16.97
N GLU A 93 -34.05 25.68 17.66
CA GLU A 93 -33.75 26.52 18.83
C GLU A 93 -33.60 28.00 18.45
N LEU A 94 -32.87 28.30 17.37
CA LEU A 94 -32.77 29.66 16.82
C LEU A 94 -34.15 30.21 16.44
N LYS A 95 -34.95 29.41 15.73
CA LYS A 95 -36.31 29.77 15.33
C LYS A 95 -37.20 30.04 16.55
N ARG A 96 -37.06 29.26 17.62
CA ARG A 96 -37.77 29.47 18.90
C ARG A 96 -37.33 30.77 19.56
N ARG A 97 -36.03 31.03 19.67
CA ARG A 97 -35.49 32.28 20.23
C ARG A 97 -35.93 33.51 19.45
N VAL A 98 -35.97 33.44 18.13
CA VAL A 98 -36.49 34.52 17.28
C VAL A 98 -37.98 34.76 17.53
N LYS A 99 -38.79 33.70 17.67
CA LYS A 99 -40.23 33.82 17.98
C LYS A 99 -40.49 34.41 19.36
N GLU A 100 -39.70 34.02 20.35
CA GLU A 100 -39.83 34.47 21.74
C GLU A 100 -39.15 35.81 22.01
N SER A 101 -38.32 36.28 21.07
CA SER A 101 -37.59 37.53 21.19
C SER A 101 -38.54 38.68 21.53
N THR A 102 -38.22 39.37 22.62
CA THR A 102 -38.96 40.54 23.06
C THR A 102 -38.91 41.65 22.01
N LEU A 103 -37.90 41.64 21.13
CA LEU A 103 -37.74 42.57 20.01
C LEU A 103 -39.01 42.70 19.16
N LYS A 104 -39.70 41.60 18.84
CA LYS A 104 -40.94 41.68 18.02
C LYS A 104 -42.09 42.35 18.77
N ARG A 105 -42.18 42.11 20.08
CA ARG A 105 -43.17 42.74 20.98
C ARG A 105 -42.85 44.22 21.20
N ASP A 106 -41.58 44.52 21.39
CA ASP A 106 -41.05 45.86 21.63
C ASP A 106 -41.13 46.74 20.39
N LEU A 107 -40.81 46.20 19.21
CA LEU A 107 -41.06 46.87 17.92
C LEU A 107 -42.55 47.17 17.72
N LYS A 108 -43.43 46.19 17.97
CA LYS A 108 -44.88 46.40 17.83
C LYS A 108 -45.40 47.45 18.82
N ARG A 109 -44.90 47.44 20.05
CA ARG A 109 -45.19 48.43 21.09
C ARG A 109 -44.64 49.81 20.74
N ASN A 110 -43.44 49.90 20.17
CA ASN A 110 -42.84 51.17 19.72
C ASN A 110 -43.61 51.75 18.54
N ILE A 111 -43.98 50.94 17.55
CA ILE A 111 -44.83 51.37 16.42
C ILE A 111 -46.20 51.83 16.93
N GLN A 112 -46.83 51.08 17.85
CA GLN A 112 -48.11 51.48 18.44
C GLN A 112 -47.99 52.72 19.33
N GLY A 113 -46.90 52.86 20.09
CA GLY A 113 -46.61 54.04 20.91
C GLY A 113 -46.35 55.29 20.05
N MET A 114 -45.66 55.13 18.93
CA MET A 114 -45.45 56.20 17.94
C MET A 114 -46.77 56.65 17.31
N LEU A 115 -47.68 55.72 17.02
CA LEU A 115 -49.02 56.02 16.52
C LEU A 115 -49.95 56.61 17.60
N ALA A 116 -49.68 56.36 18.89
CA ALA A 116 -50.50 56.83 20.01
C ALA A 116 -50.02 58.18 20.59
N CYS A 117 -48.77 58.58 20.35
CA CYS A 117 -48.21 59.86 20.79
C CYS A 117 -48.42 60.96 19.74
N GLU A 118 -49.67 61.34 19.49
CA GLU A 118 -49.95 62.75 19.24
C GLU A 118 -49.96 63.46 20.60
N CYS A 119 -49.11 64.49 20.74
CA CYS A 119 -49.01 65.43 21.86
C CYS A 119 -47.89 65.18 22.90
N ASN A 120 -46.94 66.12 22.82
CA ASN A 120 -46.29 66.86 23.90
C ASN A 120 -45.06 66.31 24.65
N ALA A 121 -44.01 67.12 24.51
CA ALA A 121 -42.95 67.45 25.47
C ALA A 121 -41.86 66.41 25.73
N HIS A 122 -40.65 66.81 25.29
CA HIS A 122 -39.33 66.20 25.49
C HIS A 122 -39.09 64.85 24.80
N GLY A 123 -38.36 64.91 23.68
CA GLY A 123 -37.65 63.78 23.04
C GLY A 123 -38.49 62.52 22.83
N SER A 124 -39.03 62.35 21.61
CA SER A 124 -39.79 61.14 21.25
C SER A 124 -39.03 59.87 21.68
N PRO A 125 -39.69 58.93 22.39
CA PRO A 125 -39.08 57.64 22.74
C PRO A 125 -38.47 56.89 21.55
N GLY A 126 -38.91 57.17 20.32
CA GLY A 126 -38.28 56.64 19.10
C GLY A 126 -36.82 57.05 18.92
N ALA A 127 -36.46 58.31 19.19
CA ALA A 127 -35.11 58.83 18.95
C ALA A 127 -34.05 58.18 19.86
N PHE A 128 -34.42 57.80 21.09
CA PHE A 128 -33.53 57.07 21.99
C PHE A 128 -33.24 55.65 21.45
N TRP A 129 -34.26 54.93 21.00
CA TRP A 129 -34.09 53.58 20.46
C TRP A 129 -33.39 53.57 19.10
N GLU A 130 -33.60 54.60 18.27
CA GLU A 130 -32.84 54.82 17.04
C GLU A 130 -31.34 55.01 17.36
N SER A 131 -31.01 55.85 18.35
CA SER A 131 -29.62 56.04 18.80
C SER A 131 -28.99 54.77 19.36
N GLU A 132 -29.73 53.99 20.15
CA GLU A 132 -29.24 52.71 20.68
C GLU A 132 -29.03 51.68 19.55
N GLN A 133 -29.94 51.64 18.57
CA GLN A 133 -29.82 50.77 17.39
C GLN A 133 -28.60 51.13 16.54
N GLU A 134 -28.33 52.43 16.34
CA GLU A 134 -27.14 52.92 15.63
C GLU A 134 -25.84 52.56 16.37
N SER A 135 -25.83 52.68 17.71
CA SER A 135 -24.69 52.28 18.56
C SER A 135 -24.41 50.78 18.46
N LEU A 136 -25.45 49.94 18.50
CA LEU A 136 -25.30 48.49 18.34
C LEU A 136 -24.84 48.10 16.94
N LEU A 137 -25.32 48.79 15.89
CA LEU A 137 -24.87 48.57 14.52
C LEU A 137 -23.38 48.82 14.39
N PHE A 138 -22.87 49.93 14.95
CA PHE A 138 -21.44 50.24 14.95
C PHE A 138 -20.61 49.15 15.65
N VAL A 139 -21.06 48.67 16.82
CA VAL A 139 -20.36 47.57 17.52
C VAL A 139 -20.38 46.28 16.70
N ILE A 140 -21.49 45.95 16.03
CA ILE A 140 -21.59 44.77 15.15
C ILE A 140 -20.62 44.90 13.99
N GLU A 141 -20.55 46.06 13.33
CA GLU A 141 -19.62 46.34 12.24
C GLU A 141 -18.17 46.19 12.70
N MET A 142 -17.81 46.78 13.84
CA MET A 142 -16.48 46.62 14.43
C MET A 142 -16.15 45.16 14.75
N LYS A 143 -17.12 44.40 15.30
CA LYS A 143 -16.92 42.98 15.61
C LYS A 143 -16.81 42.13 14.35
N ALA A 144 -17.57 42.45 13.30
CA ALA A 144 -17.48 41.79 12.01
C ALA A 144 -16.10 42.01 11.37
N GLU A 145 -15.57 43.24 11.43
CA GLU A 145 -14.24 43.56 10.91
C GLU A 145 -13.12 42.84 11.68
N GLN A 146 -13.21 42.76 13.01
CA GLN A 146 -12.28 41.96 13.82
C GLN A 146 -12.29 40.48 13.45
N VAL A 147 -13.47 39.89 13.23
CA VAL A 147 -13.60 38.50 12.79
C VAL A 147 -12.99 38.30 11.40
N GLU A 148 -13.24 39.24 10.48
CA GLU A 148 -12.66 39.25 9.14
C GLU A 148 -11.13 39.28 9.17
N GLU A 149 -10.55 40.12 10.04
CA GLU A 149 -9.10 40.19 10.21
C GLU A 149 -8.51 38.90 10.78
N HIS A 150 -9.12 38.33 11.84
CA HIS A 150 -8.67 37.06 12.39
C HIS A 150 -8.72 35.93 11.36
N ARG A 151 -9.75 35.88 10.52
CA ARG A 151 -9.85 34.89 9.45
C ARG A 151 -8.77 35.06 8.40
N ARG A 152 -8.45 36.30 7.99
CA ARG A 152 -7.33 36.58 7.07
C ARG A 152 -5.99 36.12 7.66
N ARG A 153 -5.73 36.39 8.95
CA ARG A 153 -4.51 35.92 9.63
C ARG A 153 -4.42 34.40 9.68
N LEU A 154 -5.53 33.71 9.94
CA LEU A 154 -5.58 32.25 9.95
C LEU A 154 -5.24 31.67 8.57
N GLN A 155 -5.85 32.21 7.50
CA GLN A 155 -5.57 31.79 6.13
C GLN A 155 -4.10 32.01 5.73
N GLN A 156 -3.50 33.13 6.13
CA GLN A 156 -2.08 33.39 5.89
C GLN A 156 -1.18 32.37 6.58
N MET A 157 -1.46 32.07 7.86
CA MET A 157 -0.71 31.06 8.62
C MET A 157 -0.83 29.67 7.98
N ASP A 158 -2.03 29.26 7.60
CA ASP A 158 -2.27 27.97 6.95
C ASP A 158 -1.53 27.88 5.61
N THR A 159 -1.56 28.95 4.81
CA THR A 159 -0.84 29.00 3.52
C THR A 159 0.67 28.87 3.72
N LEU A 160 1.26 29.64 4.65
CA LEU A 160 2.71 29.59 4.92
C LEU A 160 3.13 28.23 5.47
N LYS A 161 2.33 27.64 6.36
CA LYS A 161 2.61 26.30 6.90
C LYS A 161 2.55 25.23 5.82
N ASN A 162 1.56 25.29 4.93
CA ASN A 162 1.44 24.35 3.82
C ASN A 162 2.61 24.49 2.84
N GLN A 163 2.99 25.72 2.48
CA GLN A 163 4.16 25.97 1.62
C GLN A 163 5.44 25.39 2.23
N SER A 164 5.69 25.61 3.54
CA SER A 164 6.87 25.07 4.21
C SER A 164 6.89 23.54 4.25
N LEU A 165 5.74 22.90 4.44
CA LEU A 165 5.63 21.44 4.40
C LEU A 165 5.82 20.87 3.00
N GLU A 166 5.30 21.55 1.97
CA GLU A 166 5.50 21.17 0.57
C GLU A 166 6.99 21.25 0.18
N GLU A 167 7.69 22.32 0.59
CA GLU A 167 9.13 22.47 0.36
C GLU A 167 9.93 21.34 1.05
N GLN A 168 9.61 21.01 2.31
CA GLN A 168 10.23 19.90 3.02
C GLN A 168 9.97 18.56 2.34
N LEU A 169 8.72 18.31 1.90
CA LEU A 169 8.37 17.08 1.19
C LEU A 169 9.16 16.94 -0.11
N VAL A 170 9.29 18.02 -0.90
CA VAL A 170 10.08 18.01 -2.13
C VAL A 170 11.55 17.72 -1.84
N GLN A 171 12.11 18.32 -0.79
CA GLN A 171 13.49 18.08 -0.39
C GLN A 171 13.74 16.61 0.00
N GLU A 172 12.85 16.03 0.80
CA GLU A 172 12.94 14.62 1.20
C GLU A 172 12.79 13.67 0.01
N LEU A 173 11.88 13.97 -0.93
CA LEU A 173 11.73 13.17 -2.16
C LEU A 173 12.98 13.23 -3.03
N GLN A 174 13.61 14.40 -3.17
CA GLN A 174 14.89 14.54 -3.89
C GLN A 174 16.02 13.75 -3.21
N GLN A 175 16.12 13.79 -1.88
CA GLN A 175 17.10 13.00 -1.15
C GLN A 175 16.86 11.49 -1.31
N ASN A 176 15.60 11.05 -1.27
CA ASN A 176 15.25 9.65 -1.46
C ASN A 176 15.63 9.15 -2.86
N GLU A 177 15.39 9.97 -3.89
CA GLU A 177 15.78 9.68 -5.26
C GLU A 177 17.30 9.54 -5.41
N ASP A 178 18.07 10.47 -4.85
CA ASP A 178 19.54 10.41 -4.86
C ASP A 178 20.06 9.14 -4.17
N LEU A 179 19.49 8.80 -3.00
CA LEU A 179 19.81 7.56 -2.30
C LEU A 179 19.47 6.31 -3.12
N ARG A 180 18.33 6.30 -3.83
CA ARG A 180 17.94 5.19 -4.70
C ARG A 180 18.95 4.99 -5.82
N VAL A 181 19.35 6.08 -6.49
CA VAL A 181 20.36 6.02 -7.56
C VAL A 181 21.71 5.51 -7.02
N ARG A 182 22.13 5.98 -5.84
CA ARG A 182 23.36 5.45 -5.19
C ARG A 182 23.25 3.97 -4.85
N PHE A 183 22.10 3.53 -4.35
CA PHE A 183 21.84 2.13 -4.04
C PHE A 183 21.92 1.25 -5.31
N ASP A 184 21.28 1.68 -6.40
CA ASP A 184 21.29 0.96 -7.67
C ASP A 184 22.73 0.84 -8.24
N ASN A 185 23.52 1.91 -8.12
CA ASN A 185 24.93 1.90 -8.50
C ASN A 185 25.73 0.89 -7.66
N CYS A 186 25.59 0.93 -6.33
CA CYS A 186 26.25 -0.04 -5.44
C CYS A 186 25.83 -1.48 -5.76
N GLN A 187 24.53 -1.71 -6.02
CA GLN A 187 24.01 -3.02 -6.37
C GLN A 187 24.60 -3.53 -7.70
N SER A 188 24.74 -2.65 -8.69
CA SER A 188 25.39 -2.99 -9.97
C SER A 188 26.85 -3.42 -9.77
N PHE A 189 27.58 -2.70 -8.93
CA PHE A 189 28.97 -3.01 -8.60
C PHE A 189 29.11 -4.35 -7.87
N ILE A 190 28.22 -4.63 -6.91
CA ILE A 190 28.18 -5.92 -6.20
C ILE A 190 27.94 -7.07 -7.18
N ARG A 191 27.01 -6.92 -8.13
CA ARG A 191 26.76 -7.94 -9.16
C ARG A 191 27.99 -8.16 -10.04
N GLN A 192 28.67 -7.09 -10.44
CA GLN A 192 29.89 -7.19 -11.25
C GLN A 192 31.01 -7.92 -10.49
N LEU A 193 31.31 -7.51 -9.26
CA LEU A 193 32.34 -8.15 -8.43
C LEU A 193 32.02 -9.64 -8.18
N SER A 194 30.75 -9.97 -7.96
CA SER A 194 30.33 -11.37 -7.77
C SER A 194 30.57 -12.21 -9.02
N LYS A 195 30.35 -11.63 -10.21
CA LYS A 195 30.65 -12.28 -11.49
C LYS A 195 32.15 -12.49 -11.66
N GLU A 196 32.96 -11.45 -11.43
CA GLU A 196 34.42 -11.54 -11.52
C GLU A 196 34.98 -12.58 -10.53
N GLN A 197 34.47 -12.63 -9.31
CA GLN A 197 34.84 -13.65 -8.32
C GLN A 197 34.53 -15.07 -8.80
N GLN A 198 33.36 -15.28 -9.42
CA GLN A 198 32.98 -16.58 -9.95
C GLN A 198 33.86 -17.00 -11.15
N GLU A 199 34.16 -16.07 -12.05
CA GLU A 199 35.06 -16.31 -13.19
C GLU A 199 36.47 -16.68 -12.73
N LEU A 200 37.02 -15.95 -11.75
CA LEU A 200 38.32 -16.27 -11.15
C LEU A 200 38.34 -17.66 -10.50
N LYS A 201 37.26 -18.02 -9.78
CA LYS A 201 37.14 -19.35 -9.16
C LYS A 201 37.12 -20.46 -10.22
N LEU A 202 36.32 -20.29 -11.27
CA LEU A 202 36.26 -21.24 -12.40
C LEU A 202 37.60 -21.37 -13.13
N ALA A 203 38.40 -20.31 -13.21
CA ALA A 203 39.74 -20.38 -13.79
C ALA A 203 40.78 -21.04 -12.86
N LEU A 204 40.62 -20.89 -11.54
CA LEU A 204 41.55 -21.42 -10.54
C LEU A 204 41.39 -22.92 -10.29
N ASP A 205 40.14 -23.43 -10.23
CA ASP A 205 39.87 -24.83 -9.90
C ASP A 205 40.58 -25.85 -10.82
N PRO A 206 40.61 -25.67 -12.17
CA PRO A 206 41.37 -26.54 -13.06
C PRO A 206 42.88 -26.48 -12.79
N GLN A 207 43.42 -25.30 -12.50
CA GLN A 207 44.84 -25.12 -12.21
C GLN A 207 45.25 -25.86 -10.93
N LEU A 208 44.45 -25.78 -9.87
CA LEU A 208 44.67 -26.54 -8.64
C LEU A 208 44.65 -28.05 -8.91
N SER A 209 43.67 -28.53 -9.66
CA SER A 209 43.56 -29.96 -10.01
C SER A 209 44.75 -30.47 -10.83
N LEU A 210 45.27 -29.65 -11.76
CA LEU A 210 46.44 -29.97 -12.56
C LEU A 210 47.70 -30.00 -11.69
N ASN A 211 47.87 -29.01 -10.82
CA ASN A 211 49.02 -28.93 -9.92
C ASN A 211 49.06 -30.13 -8.96
N GLN A 212 47.90 -30.54 -8.44
CA GLN A 212 47.78 -31.73 -7.59
C GLN A 212 48.19 -33.01 -8.34
N ARG A 213 47.77 -33.17 -9.60
CA ARG A 213 48.21 -34.29 -10.47
C ARG A 213 49.71 -34.27 -10.72
N LEU A 214 50.27 -33.12 -11.09
CA LEU A 214 51.71 -32.97 -11.30
C LEU A 214 52.52 -33.26 -10.03
N SER A 215 52.00 -32.87 -8.85
CA SER A 215 52.62 -33.20 -7.57
C SER A 215 52.65 -34.70 -7.30
N GLN A 216 51.54 -35.40 -7.58
CA GLN A 216 51.48 -36.87 -7.47
C GLN A 216 52.45 -37.55 -8.45
N GLU A 217 52.50 -37.09 -9.71
CA GLU A 217 53.42 -37.62 -10.72
C GLU A 217 54.89 -37.40 -10.33
N LYS A 218 55.21 -36.20 -9.81
CA LYS A 218 56.53 -35.88 -9.25
C LYS A 218 56.91 -36.85 -8.14
N GLU A 219 56.02 -37.11 -7.17
CA GLU A 219 56.28 -38.06 -6.09
C GLU A 219 56.54 -39.48 -6.61
N GLN A 220 55.74 -39.94 -7.60
CA GLN A 220 55.94 -41.24 -8.23
C GLN A 220 57.30 -41.34 -8.96
N LEU A 221 57.71 -40.28 -9.66
CA LEU A 221 59.00 -40.23 -10.35
C LEU A 221 60.17 -40.20 -9.34
N VAL A 222 60.08 -39.41 -8.27
CA VAL A 222 61.07 -39.39 -7.19
C VAL A 222 61.20 -40.77 -6.53
N PHE A 223 60.07 -41.43 -6.26
CA PHE A 223 60.07 -42.80 -5.75
C PHE A 223 60.81 -43.73 -6.71
N LYS A 224 60.47 -43.72 -8.01
CA LYS A 224 61.15 -44.53 -9.02
C LYS A 224 62.66 -44.27 -9.06
N ILE A 225 63.11 -43.02 -9.02
CA ILE A 225 64.54 -42.68 -9.03
C ILE A 225 65.24 -43.24 -7.80
N ARG A 226 64.72 -42.97 -6.59
CA ARG A 226 65.32 -43.45 -5.33
C ARG A 226 65.42 -44.99 -5.25
N HIS A 227 64.53 -45.70 -5.93
CA HIS A 227 64.48 -47.16 -5.92
C HIS A 227 65.14 -47.78 -7.16
N ARG A 228 65.48 -46.98 -8.20
CA ARG A 228 66.27 -47.43 -9.36
C ARG A 228 67.73 -47.68 -8.99
N ASP A 229 68.24 -46.96 -7.99
CA ASP A 229 69.57 -47.17 -7.42
C ASP A 229 69.61 -48.36 -6.42
N SER A 230 68.50 -49.11 -6.26
CA SER A 230 68.37 -50.25 -5.34
C SER A 230 68.31 -51.62 -6.02
N TYR A 231 68.47 -51.72 -7.35
CA TYR A 231 68.69 -53.02 -7.99
C TYR A 231 70.16 -53.42 -7.78
N PRO A 232 70.45 -54.62 -7.22
CA PRO A 232 71.80 -55.17 -7.29
C PRO A 232 72.19 -55.24 -8.76
N SER A 233 73.31 -54.62 -9.11
CA SER A 233 73.99 -54.83 -10.38
C SER A 233 74.22 -56.34 -10.54
N MET A 234 73.30 -57.02 -11.24
CA MET A 234 73.52 -58.39 -11.65
C MET A 234 74.63 -58.34 -12.69
N HIS A 235 75.81 -58.74 -12.23
CA HIS A 235 76.91 -59.22 -13.04
C HIS A 235 76.34 -60.04 -14.21
N LEU A 236 76.56 -59.57 -15.43
CA LEU A 236 76.55 -60.40 -16.62
C LEU A 236 78.02 -60.57 -17.01
N SER A 237 78.54 -61.77 -16.70
CA SER A 237 79.82 -62.24 -17.22
C SER A 237 79.71 -62.47 -18.73
N ALA A 238 80.69 -61.93 -19.46
CA ALA A 238 81.33 -62.56 -20.60
C ALA A 238 82.81 -62.14 -20.59
#